data_AF-A0A088GM87-F1
#
_entry.id   AF-A0A088GM87-F1
#
_cell.length_a   1.000
_cell.length_b   1.000
_cell.length_c   1.000
_cell.angle_alpha   90.00
_cell.angle_beta   90.00
_cell.angle_gamma   90.00
#
_symmetry.space_group_name_H-M   'P 1'
#
loop_
_entity.id
_entity.type
_entity.pdbx_description
1 polymer ?
#
loop_
_entity_poly.entity_id
_entity_poly.type
_entity_poly.pdbx_seq_one_letter_code
_entity_poly.pdbx_strand_id
1 'polypeptide(L)'
;MADAKMPAVNEKLCCKFIATFDLLGRKWNGLIIESLLNNGTMRFKDLAKMVEKCSDRVLVERLKELEAAGIINRLTYEDSALIEYTLTEKGEAMRA
;
A
#
# COMPACT_ATOMS: atom_id res chain seq x y z
N MET A 1 -29.66 -10.84 -41.54
CA MET A 1 -29.17 -10.76 -40.15
C MET A 1 -27.70 -11.10 -40.19
N ALA A 2 -26.83 -10.08 -40.15
CA ALA A 2 -25.39 -10.28 -40.05
C ALA A 2 -25.02 -9.96 -38.59
N ASP A 3 -24.73 -11.00 -37.82
CA ASP A 3 -24.23 -10.88 -36.46
C ASP A 3 -22.92 -10.08 -36.48
N ALA A 4 -23.00 -8.88 -35.91
CA ALA A 4 -21.86 -8.00 -35.72
C ALA A 4 -20.85 -8.67 -34.79
N LYS A 5 -19.78 -9.20 -35.39
CA LYS A 5 -18.58 -9.64 -34.69
C LYS A 5 -17.94 -8.43 -34.00
N MET A 6 -18.22 -8.28 -32.71
CA MET A 6 -17.56 -7.30 -31.86
C MET A 6 -16.04 -7.59 -31.89
N PRO A 7 -15.18 -6.63 -32.23
CA PRO A 7 -13.75 -6.89 -32.24
C PRO A 7 -13.29 -7.16 -30.80
N ALA A 8 -12.51 -8.22 -30.63
CA ALA A 8 -11.82 -8.50 -29.37
C ALA A 8 -10.88 -7.34 -29.07
N VAL A 9 -11.24 -6.51 -28.10
CA VAL A 9 -10.42 -5.42 -27.60
C VAL A 9 -9.21 -6.04 -26.90
N ASN A 10 -8.10 -6.20 -27.62
CA ASN A 10 -6.80 -6.47 -27.03
C ASN A 10 -6.16 -5.13 -26.64
N GLU A 11 -6.78 -4.42 -25.71
CA GLU A 11 -6.18 -3.28 -25.03
C GLU A 11 -5.30 -3.84 -23.91
N LYS A 12 -3.99 -3.93 -24.18
CA LYS A 12 -3.03 -4.17 -23.10
C LYS A 12 -3.17 -3.03 -22.08
N LEU A 13 -3.63 -3.34 -20.88
CA LEU A 13 -3.60 -2.39 -19.77
C LEU A 13 -2.17 -1.86 -19.57
N CYS A 14 -2.08 -0.57 -19.25
CA CYS A 14 -0.80 0.07 -18.94
C CYS A 14 -0.09 -0.70 -17.82
N CYS A 15 1.17 -1.08 -18.03
CA CYS A 15 1.95 -1.83 -17.05
C CYS A 15 2.02 -1.14 -15.68
N LYS A 16 2.02 0.20 -15.65
CA LYS A 16 1.96 0.99 -14.42
C LYS A 16 0.66 0.78 -13.67
N PHE A 17 -0.46 0.74 -14.39
CA PHE A 17 -1.78 0.52 -13.81
C PHE A 17 -1.89 -0.88 -13.21
N ILE A 18 -1.42 -1.90 -13.93
CA ILE A 18 -1.34 -3.28 -13.42
C ILE A 18 -0.50 -3.33 -12.14
N ALA A 19 0.70 -2.74 -12.16
CA ALA A 19 1.59 -2.72 -11.01
C ALA A 19 0.98 -2.02 -9.78
N THR A 20 0.23 -0.93 -9.99
CA THR A 20 -0.52 -0.26 -8.92
C THR A 20 -1.58 -1.17 -8.32
N PHE A 21 -2.38 -1.85 -9.15
CA PHE A 21 -3.39 -2.79 -8.67
C PHE A 21 -2.77 -4.00 -7.97
N ASP A 22 -1.63 -4.50 -8.43
CA ASP A 22 -0.90 -5.57 -7.75
C ASP A 22 -0.38 -5.13 -6.38
N LEU A 23 0.03 -3.86 -6.24
CA LEU A 23 0.46 -3.31 -4.96
C LEU A 23 -0.70 -3.09 -3.99
N LEU A 24 -1.79 -2.46 -4.45
CA LEU A 24 -2.93 -2.11 -3.60
C LEU A 24 -3.81 -3.33 -3.29
N GLY A 25 -3.95 -4.25 -4.24
CA GLY A 25 -4.69 -5.50 -4.12
C GLY A 25 -3.93 -6.58 -3.33
N ARG A 26 -2.64 -6.38 -3.05
CA ARG A 26 -1.88 -7.26 -2.17
C ARG A 26 -2.50 -7.25 -0.77
N LYS A 27 -2.70 -8.46 -0.22
CA LYS A 27 -3.30 -8.63 1.10
C LYS A 27 -2.58 -7.77 2.14
N TRP A 28 -3.35 -7.07 2.96
CA TRP A 28 -2.92 -6.16 4.04
C TRP A 28 -2.42 -4.78 3.61
N ASN A 29 -1.92 -4.58 2.39
CA ASN A 29 -1.39 -3.26 1.97
C ASN A 29 -2.44 -2.15 2.07
N GLY A 30 -3.65 -2.41 1.58
CA GLY A 30 -4.75 -1.45 1.69
C GLY A 30 -5.14 -1.12 3.14
N LEU A 31 -5.10 -2.11 4.05
CA LEU A 31 -5.41 -1.89 5.47
C LEU A 31 -4.32 -1.08 6.17
N ILE A 32 -3.04 -1.33 5.84
CA ILE A 32 -1.92 -0.55 6.37
C ILE A 32 -2.03 0.92 5.92
N ILE A 33 -2.31 1.13 4.62
CA ILE A 33 -2.48 2.49 4.06
C ILE A 33 -3.66 3.20 4.72
N GLU A 34 -4.81 2.53 4.84
CA GLU A 34 -6.00 3.08 5.50
C GLU A 34 -5.72 3.47 6.96
N SER A 35 -5.01 2.63 7.70
CA SER A 35 -4.66 2.93 9.09
C SER A 35 -3.77 4.17 9.19
N LEU A 36 -2.79 4.32 8.30
CA LEU A 36 -1.95 5.51 8.26
C LEU A 36 -2.73 6.76 7.79
N LEU A 37 -3.69 6.61 6.87
CA LEU A 37 -4.54 7.72 6.42
C LEU A 37 -5.41 8.28 7.56
N ASN A 38 -5.94 7.39 8.41
CA ASN A 38 -6.88 7.75 9.48
C ASN A 38 -6.18 8.15 10.78
N ASN A 39 -4.99 7.60 11.05
CA ASN A 39 -4.29 7.81 12.32
C ASN A 39 -2.99 8.63 12.15
N GLY A 40 -2.57 8.92 10.92
CA GLY A 40 -1.32 9.61 10.62
C GLY A 40 -0.09 8.72 10.85
N THR A 41 0.95 9.31 11.42
CA THR A 41 2.20 8.60 11.73
C THR A 41 1.98 7.56 12.83
N MET A 42 2.40 6.31 12.59
CA MET A 42 2.19 5.19 13.52
C MET A 42 3.47 4.38 13.75
N ARG A 43 3.60 3.78 14.95
CA ARG A 43 4.65 2.79 15.23
C ARG A 43 4.25 1.41 14.71
N PHE A 44 5.24 0.52 14.58
CA PHE A 44 5.01 -0.87 14.19
C PHE A 44 3.93 -1.57 15.03
N LYS A 45 3.99 -1.41 16.36
CA LYS A 45 3.04 -2.03 17.28
C LYS A 45 1.62 -1.50 17.10
N ASP A 46 1.46 -0.25 16.71
CA ASP A 46 0.15 0.35 16.50
C ASP A 46 -0.46 -0.18 15.19
N LEU A 47 0.35 -0.32 14.14
CA LEU A 47 -0.05 -0.97 12.88
C LEU A 47 -0.37 -2.46 13.06
N ALA A 48 0.43 -3.19 13.84
CA ALA A 48 0.18 -4.60 14.13
C ALA A 48 -1.15 -4.83 14.85
N LYS A 49 -1.57 -3.88 15.70
CA LYS A 49 -2.89 -3.89 16.35
C LYS A 49 -4.04 -3.55 15.40
N MET A 50 -3.84 -2.67 14.41
CA MET A 50 -4.88 -2.38 13.43
C MET A 50 -5.08 -3.57 12.46
N VAL A 51 -4.00 -4.29 12.16
CA VAL A 51 -4.01 -5.41 11.22
C VAL A 51 -3.76 -6.73 11.97
N GLU A 52 -4.52 -7.01 13.05
CA GLU A 52 -4.24 -8.15 13.97
C GLU A 52 -4.13 -9.52 13.30
N LYS A 53 -4.81 -9.70 12.15
CA LYS A 53 -4.77 -10.96 11.38
C LYS A 53 -3.51 -11.11 10.51
N CYS A 54 -2.72 -10.05 10.37
CA CYS A 54 -1.43 -10.07 9.69
C CYS A 54 -0.34 -10.43 10.68
N SER A 55 0.46 -11.45 10.38
CA SER A 55 1.61 -11.76 11.22
C SER A 55 2.67 -10.65 11.14
N ASP A 56 3.42 -10.47 12.22
CA ASP A 56 4.50 -9.46 12.29
C ASP A 56 5.48 -9.58 11.12
N ARG A 57 5.85 -10.81 10.77
CA ARG A 57 6.72 -11.08 9.62
C ARG A 57 6.13 -10.52 8.33
N VAL A 58 4.85 -10.83 8.05
CA VAL A 58 4.18 -10.37 6.83
C VAL A 58 4.01 -8.86 6.86
N LEU A 59 3.73 -8.27 8.03
CA LEU A 59 3.62 -6.82 8.18
C LEU A 59 4.94 -6.12 7.85
N VAL A 60 6.07 -6.65 8.33
CA VAL A 60 7.40 -6.14 7.97
C VAL A 60 7.64 -6.24 6.46
N GLU A 61 7.28 -7.35 5.83
CA GLU A 61 7.39 -7.49 4.37
C GLU A 61 6.52 -6.45 3.63
N ARG A 62 5.27 -6.24 4.07
CA ARG A 62 4.37 -5.24 3.47
C ARG A 62 4.89 -3.81 3.64
N LEU A 63 5.39 -3.46 4.82
CA LEU A 63 5.96 -2.12 5.08
C LEU A 63 7.16 -1.86 4.18
N LYS A 64 8.06 -2.83 4.00
CA LYS A 64 9.19 -2.72 3.06
C LYS A 64 8.73 -2.57 1.60
N GLU A 65 7.69 -3.31 1.19
CA GLU A 65 7.12 -3.19 -0.15
C GLU A 65 6.52 -1.79 -0.38
N LEU A 66 5.77 -1.26 0.59
CA LEU A 66 5.15 0.06 0.52
C LEU A 66 6.19 1.19 0.55
N GLU A 67 7.26 1.02 1.33
CA GLU A 67 8.41 1.93 1.37
C GLU A 67 9.12 1.95 0.01
N ALA A 68 9.42 0.78 -0.55
CA ALA A 68 10.05 0.65 -1.87
C ALA A 68 9.17 1.22 -3.00
N ALA A 69 7.84 1.16 -2.86
CA ALA A 69 6.89 1.76 -3.80
C ALA A 69 6.71 3.28 -3.62
N GLY A 70 7.38 3.88 -2.62
CA GLY A 70 7.29 5.29 -2.27
C GLY A 70 5.92 5.71 -1.75
N ILE A 71 5.21 4.80 -1.09
CA ILE A 71 3.89 5.07 -0.48
C ILE A 71 4.02 5.50 0.98
N ILE A 72 5.01 4.93 1.68
CA ILE A 72 5.30 5.27 3.08
C ILE A 72 6.76 5.67 3.26
N ASN A 73 7.03 6.46 4.28
CA ASN A 73 8.36 6.75 4.80
C ASN A 73 8.55 6.03 6.13
N ARG A 74 9.72 5.41 6.30
CA ARG A 74 10.18 4.89 7.58
C ARG A 74 11.03 5.94 8.29
N LEU A 75 10.52 6.48 9.39
CA LEU A 75 11.19 7.50 10.19
C LEU A 75 12.00 6.84 11.31
N THR A 76 13.26 7.26 11.43
CA THR A 76 14.17 6.88 12.51
C THR A 76 14.75 8.14 13.12
N TYR A 77 14.94 8.14 14.44
CA TYR A 77 15.41 9.30 15.19
C TYR A 77 16.82 8.98 15.73
N GLU A 78 17.78 9.89 15.55
CA GLU A 78 19.19 9.62 15.92
C GLU A 78 19.37 9.33 17.41
N ASP A 79 18.58 9.99 18.26
CA ASP A 79 18.65 9.86 19.72
C ASP A 79 17.69 8.80 20.30
N SER A 80 17.03 8.00 19.46
CA SER A 80 16.00 7.06 19.92
C SER A 80 15.90 5.80 19.09
N ALA A 81 15.63 4.67 19.75
CA ALA A 81 15.25 3.42 19.08
C ALA A 81 13.81 3.46 18.50
N LEU A 82 13.17 4.63 18.50
CA LEU A 82 11.85 4.86 17.95
C LEU A 82 11.86 4.72 16.42
N ILE A 83 10.95 3.91 15.91
CA ILE A 83 10.69 3.74 14.49
C ILE A 83 9.22 4.00 14.24
N GLU A 84 8.94 4.90 13.31
CA GLU A 84 7.59 5.26 12.90
C GLU A 84 7.43 5.15 11.39
N TYR A 85 6.19 5.01 10.96
CA TYR A 85 5.80 4.94 9.56
C TYR A 85 4.79 6.03 9.30
N THR A 86 4.97 6.75 8.20
CA THR A 86 4.07 7.83 7.78
C THR A 86 3.85 7.73 6.28
N LEU A 87 2.74 8.24 5.76
CA LEU A 87 2.51 8.26 4.32
C LEU A 87 3.40 9.31 3.66
N THR A 88 3.81 9.01 2.42
CA THR A 88 4.39 10.02 1.54
C THR A 88 3.28 10.87 0.93
N GLU A 89 3.63 11.95 0.22
CA GLU A 89 2.66 12.72 -0.57
C GLU A 89 1.86 11.83 -1.52
N LYS A 90 2.51 10.82 -2.11
CA LYS A 90 1.86 9.84 -3.01
C LYS A 90 0.88 8.94 -2.26
N GLY A 91 1.20 8.56 -1.01
CA GLY A 91 0.29 7.79 -0.16
C GLY A 91 -0.91 8.63 0.31
N GLU A 92 -0.67 9.87 0.71
CA GLU A 92 -1.73 10.82 1.12
C GLU A 92 -2.68 11.17 -0.03
N ALA A 93 -2.19 11.20 -1.27
CA ALA A 93 -3.02 11.41 -2.46
C ALA A 93 -4.04 10.28 -2.71
N MET A 94 -3.98 9.17 -1.96
CA MET A 94 -5.00 8.11 -1.99
C MET A 94 -6.20 8.40 -1.09
N ARG A 95 -6.17 9.51 -0.34
CA ARG A 95 -7.32 10.02 0.41
C ARG A 95 -8.43 10.38 -0.58
N ALA A 96 -9.56 9.67 -0.49
CA ALA A 96 -10.77 9.95 -1.27
C ALA A 96 -11.55 11.13 -0.71
#